data_AF-A0A971I6U6-F1
#
_entry.id   AF-A0A971I6U6-F1
#
_cell.length_a   1.000
_cell.length_b   1.000
_cell.length_c   1.000
_cell.angle_alpha   90.00
_cell.angle_beta   90.00
_cell.angle_gamma   90.00
#
_symmetry.space_group_name_H-M   'P 1'
#
loop_
_entity.id
_entity.type
_entity.pdbx_description
1 polymer ?
#
loop_
_entity_poly.entity_id
_entity_poly.type
_entity_poly.pdbx_seq_one_letter_code
_entity_poly.pdbx_strand_id
1 'polypeptide(L)'
;MILVLKPGSTEEQRRELIREIENLGLKVHVSVGVETTIIGLIGDVSRINTYALSSHEIVANTMRVSEPFKKANRMFKPVDTVIEVRGRKIGAGHFVLISGPCSVESEEQIVNIAHELKKAGASFLRGGAYKPRTSPYSFQGLGLEGLELLKTAGRETSLPIVSEIMSTEVLERFLEDVDIIQVGARNMQNFVMLRELGRTKKPILLKRGLSATLEEWLMSAEYIMSEGNENVILCERGIRTFETYTRNTLDLSAVPAIKRLSHLPIIVDPSHGTGKSWMVLPMSKGAVVSGADGLIIEVHNNPRCALSDGEQSLTPADYASLIPELRKLAEIEGRNIQF
;
A
#
# COMPACT_ATOMS: atom_id res chain seq x y z
N MET A 1 -20.09 -7.38 17.13
CA MET A 1 -20.94 -7.20 15.93
C MET A 1 -22.38 -7.07 16.40
N ILE A 2 -23.24 -6.40 15.65
CA ILE A 2 -24.65 -6.20 15.96
C ILE A 2 -25.47 -6.81 14.82
N LEU A 3 -26.49 -7.58 15.13
CA LEU A 3 -27.52 -8.04 14.21
C LEU A 3 -28.83 -7.32 14.55
N VAL A 4 -29.50 -6.79 13.54
CA VAL A 4 -30.86 -6.24 13.67
C VAL A 4 -31.82 -7.26 13.10
N LEU A 5 -32.83 -7.68 13.86
CA LEU A 5 -33.79 -8.67 13.41
C LEU A 5 -34.98 -8.05 12.69
N LYS A 6 -35.58 -8.80 11.77
CA LYS A 6 -36.82 -8.41 11.10
C LYS A 6 -37.97 -8.32 12.11
N PRO A 7 -38.89 -7.36 11.96
CA PRO A 7 -40.13 -7.34 12.74
C PRO A 7 -40.89 -8.66 12.61
N GLY A 8 -41.48 -9.14 13.71
CA GLY A 8 -42.27 -10.38 13.71
C GLY A 8 -41.48 -11.69 13.83
N SER A 9 -40.16 -11.62 14.01
CA SER A 9 -39.32 -12.81 14.27
C SER A 9 -39.76 -13.55 15.54
N THR A 10 -40.06 -14.84 15.44
CA THR A 10 -40.57 -15.62 16.58
C THR A 10 -39.48 -15.88 17.64
N GLU A 11 -39.89 -16.25 18.86
CA GLU A 11 -38.94 -16.64 19.92
C GLU A 11 -38.16 -17.92 19.56
N GLU A 12 -38.80 -18.86 18.87
CA GLU A 12 -38.16 -20.08 18.35
C GLU A 12 -37.05 -19.76 17.35
N GLN A 13 -37.35 -18.96 16.31
CA GLN A 13 -36.36 -18.56 15.30
C GLN A 13 -35.20 -17.79 15.92
N ARG A 14 -35.48 -16.94 16.93
CA ARG A 14 -34.44 -16.23 17.69
C ARG A 14 -33.54 -17.19 18.45
N ARG A 15 -34.13 -18.16 19.16
CA ARG A 15 -33.36 -19.17 19.91
C ARG A 15 -32.50 -20.04 18.99
N GLU A 16 -32.97 -20.35 17.79
CA GLU A 16 -32.19 -21.09 16.80
C GLU A 16 -30.96 -20.30 16.35
N LEU A 17 -31.14 -19.05 15.90
CA LEU A 17 -30.05 -18.17 15.53
C LEU A 17 -29.03 -17.98 16.66
N ILE A 18 -29.50 -17.79 17.90
CA ILE A 18 -28.61 -17.66 19.08
C ILE A 18 -27.77 -18.92 19.26
N ARG A 19 -28.35 -20.12 19.13
CA ARG A 19 -27.58 -21.37 19.24
C ARG A 19 -26.54 -21.50 18.13
N GLU A 20 -26.89 -21.16 16.89
CA GLU A 20 -25.93 -21.18 15.78
C GLU A 20 -24.73 -20.27 16.07
N ILE A 21 -24.99 -19.08 16.59
CA ILE A 21 -23.95 -18.12 16.97
C ILE A 21 -23.10 -18.63 18.14
N GLU A 22 -23.72 -19.19 19.18
CA GLU A 22 -23.01 -19.73 20.35
C GLU A 22 -22.13 -20.93 19.96
N ASN A 23 -22.57 -21.75 19.00
CA ASN A 23 -21.77 -22.84 18.42
C ASN A 23 -20.52 -22.34 17.67
N LEU A 24 -20.51 -21.08 17.23
CA LEU A 24 -19.32 -20.42 16.67
C LEU A 24 -18.38 -19.88 17.76
N GLY A 25 -18.68 -20.13 19.05
CA GLY A 25 -17.86 -19.72 20.19
C GLY A 25 -18.07 -18.26 20.61
N LEU A 26 -19.16 -17.63 20.17
CA LEU A 26 -19.50 -16.24 20.50
C LEU A 26 -20.50 -16.18 21.65
N LYS A 27 -20.42 -15.13 22.46
CA LYS A 27 -21.46 -14.81 23.44
C LYS A 27 -22.49 -13.88 22.82
N VAL A 28 -23.74 -14.05 23.21
CA VAL A 28 -24.86 -13.27 22.70
C VAL A 28 -25.47 -12.41 23.80
N HIS A 29 -25.76 -11.15 23.47
CA HIS A 29 -26.57 -10.25 24.27
C HIS A 29 -27.79 -9.81 23.46
N VAL A 30 -28.99 -10.16 23.92
CA VAL A 30 -30.24 -9.81 23.24
C VAL A 30 -30.83 -8.55 23.86
N SER A 31 -31.21 -7.59 23.03
CA SER A 31 -31.93 -6.38 23.42
C SER A 31 -33.24 -6.32 22.64
N VAL A 32 -34.34 -6.64 23.33
CA VAL A 32 -35.70 -6.58 22.75
C VAL A 32 -36.23 -5.16 22.88
N GLY A 33 -36.28 -4.42 21.78
CA GLY A 33 -36.87 -3.08 21.71
C GLY A 33 -38.35 -3.12 21.35
N VAL A 34 -39.00 -1.95 21.41
CA VAL A 34 -40.42 -1.79 21.08
C VAL A 34 -40.70 -2.11 19.60
N GLU A 35 -39.79 -1.72 18.71
CA GLU A 35 -39.97 -1.89 17.24
C GLU A 35 -39.13 -3.03 16.65
N THR A 36 -37.94 -3.28 17.21
CA THR A 36 -37.02 -4.30 16.69
C THR A 36 -36.23 -4.97 17.82
N THR A 37 -35.77 -6.19 17.57
CA THR A 37 -34.84 -6.90 18.44
C THR A 37 -33.43 -6.78 17.88
N ILE A 38 -32.50 -6.42 18.75
CA ILE A 38 -31.08 -6.29 18.45
C ILE A 38 -30.32 -7.41 19.14
N ILE A 39 -29.43 -8.09 18.41
CA ILE A 39 -28.53 -9.11 18.94
C ILE A 39 -27.10 -8.60 18.88
N GLY A 40 -26.49 -8.40 20.05
CA GLY A 40 -25.08 -8.10 20.21
C GLY A 40 -24.25 -9.39 20.27
N LEU A 41 -23.23 -9.46 19.42
CA LEU A 41 -22.25 -10.54 19.34
C LEU A 41 -20.95 -10.11 20.03
N ILE A 42 -20.58 -10.82 21.08
CA ILE A 42 -19.41 -10.56 21.92
C ILE A 42 -18.40 -11.71 21.78
N GLY A 43 -17.18 -11.39 21.37
CA GLY A 43 -16.11 -12.37 21.12
C GLY A 43 -15.27 -12.00 19.90
N ASP A 44 -14.46 -12.94 19.41
CA ASP A 44 -13.68 -12.73 18.19
C ASP A 44 -14.54 -12.85 16.93
N VAL A 45 -15.13 -11.73 16.51
CA VAL A 45 -15.93 -11.65 15.29
C VAL A 45 -15.12 -11.47 14.00
N SER A 46 -13.77 -11.42 14.07
CA SER A 46 -12.95 -11.18 12.87
C SER A 46 -13.14 -12.27 11.81
N ARG A 47 -13.28 -13.53 12.25
CA ARG A 47 -13.42 -14.72 11.40
C ARG A 47 -14.86 -15.02 10.96
N ILE A 48 -15.83 -14.21 11.38
CA ILE A 48 -17.25 -14.46 11.10
C ILE A 48 -17.61 -13.94 9.71
N ASN A 49 -18.21 -14.81 8.90
CA ASN A 49 -18.78 -14.42 7.61
C ASN A 49 -20.06 -13.60 7.83
N THR A 50 -19.99 -12.28 7.61
CA THR A 50 -21.12 -11.36 7.71
C THR A 50 -22.26 -11.75 6.78
N TYR A 51 -21.97 -12.26 5.58
CA TYR A 51 -22.97 -12.64 4.60
C TYR A 51 -23.78 -13.85 5.05
N ALA A 52 -23.16 -14.82 5.71
CA ALA A 52 -23.87 -15.97 6.26
C ALA A 52 -24.93 -15.52 7.28
N LEU A 53 -24.54 -14.65 8.22
CA LEU A 53 -25.47 -14.09 9.20
C LEU A 53 -26.52 -13.18 8.56
N SER A 54 -26.14 -12.39 7.54
CA SER A 54 -27.07 -11.51 6.82
C SER A 54 -28.08 -12.29 5.97
N SER A 55 -27.75 -13.52 5.56
CA SER A 55 -28.62 -14.39 4.76
C SER A 55 -29.66 -15.15 5.60
N HIS A 56 -29.52 -15.13 6.93
CA HIS A 56 -30.46 -15.79 7.83
C HIS A 56 -31.84 -15.11 7.74
N GLU A 57 -32.91 -15.90 7.68
CA GLU A 57 -34.29 -15.45 7.40
C GLU A 57 -34.71 -14.26 8.27
N ILE A 58 -34.46 -14.35 9.57
CA ILE A 58 -34.88 -13.35 10.56
C ILE A 58 -33.93 -12.16 10.70
N VAL A 59 -32.79 -12.13 10.00
CA VAL A 59 -31.84 -11.01 10.09
C VAL A 59 -32.21 -9.95 9.05
N ALA A 60 -32.41 -8.72 9.51
CA ALA A 60 -32.70 -7.56 8.66
C ALA A 60 -31.41 -6.85 8.24
N ASN A 61 -30.47 -6.70 9.18
CA ASN A 61 -29.20 -6.01 8.91
C ASN A 61 -28.09 -6.54 9.83
N THR A 62 -26.84 -6.43 9.39
CA THR A 62 -25.66 -6.75 10.19
C THR A 62 -24.67 -5.59 10.20
N MET A 63 -24.10 -5.31 11.37
CA MET A 63 -23.18 -4.20 11.58
C MET A 63 -21.95 -4.68 12.36
N ARG A 64 -20.76 -4.53 11.80
CA ARG A 64 -19.52 -4.74 12.57
C ARG A 64 -19.27 -3.53 13.47
N VAL A 65 -18.92 -3.81 14.71
CA VAL A 65 -18.57 -2.77 15.71
C VAL A 65 -17.05 -2.57 15.75
N SER A 66 -16.28 -3.58 15.36
CA SER A 66 -14.83 -3.55 15.28
C SER A 66 -14.36 -3.69 13.84
N GLU A 67 -13.31 -2.96 13.49
CA GLU A 67 -12.59 -3.08 12.22
C GLU A 67 -12.14 -4.54 11.95
N PRO A 68 -12.20 -5.01 10.69
CA PRO A 68 -11.91 -6.41 10.35
C PRO A 68 -10.41 -6.75 10.30
N PHE A 69 -9.53 -5.75 10.11
CA PHE A 69 -8.08 -5.90 10.12
C PHE A 69 -7.58 -5.76 11.55
N LYS A 70 -6.92 -6.78 12.13
CA LYS A 70 -6.44 -6.74 13.53
C LYS A 70 -4.95 -6.47 13.60
N LYS A 71 -4.15 -7.20 12.83
CA LYS A 71 -2.69 -7.10 12.83
C LYS A 71 -2.21 -5.76 12.30
N ALA A 72 -2.88 -5.19 11.30
CA ALA A 72 -2.55 -3.87 10.78
C ALA A 72 -3.13 -2.71 11.60
N ASN A 73 -3.93 -2.98 12.64
CA ASN A 73 -4.74 -1.95 13.31
C ASN A 73 -4.04 -1.38 14.54
N ARG A 74 -3.97 -0.04 14.59
CA ARG A 74 -3.33 0.71 15.68
C ARG A 74 -3.94 0.44 17.05
N MET A 75 -5.24 0.14 17.12
CA MET A 75 -5.90 -0.20 18.38
C MET A 75 -5.31 -1.48 19.01
N PHE A 76 -4.87 -2.44 18.20
CA PHE A 76 -4.25 -3.69 18.68
C PHE A 76 -2.73 -3.59 18.79
N LYS A 77 -2.09 -2.74 17.97
CA LYS A 77 -0.67 -2.40 18.07
C LYS A 77 -0.49 -0.88 18.03
N PRO A 78 -0.46 -0.20 19.20
CA PRO A 78 -0.42 1.27 19.26
C PRO A 78 0.90 1.89 18.77
N VAL A 79 2.00 1.13 18.88
CA VAL A 79 3.35 1.58 18.55
C VAL A 79 3.56 1.49 17.04
N ASP A 80 4.09 2.57 16.45
CA ASP A 80 4.45 2.64 15.03
C ASP A 80 5.41 1.51 14.63
N THR A 81 5.11 0.84 13.52
CA THR A 81 6.06 -0.05 12.86
C THR A 81 7.13 0.80 12.18
N VAL A 82 8.39 0.44 12.41
CA VAL A 82 9.54 0.96 11.65
C VAL A 82 10.13 -0.17 10.85
N ILE A 83 10.28 0.05 9.54
CA ILE A 83 10.91 -0.91 8.64
C ILE A 83 12.33 -0.43 8.35
N GLU A 84 13.32 -1.26 8.66
CA GLU A 84 14.73 -0.97 8.43
C GLU A 84 15.26 -1.81 7.26
N VAL A 85 15.85 -1.14 6.28
CA VAL A 85 16.42 -1.77 5.08
C VAL A 85 17.80 -1.20 4.83
N ARG A 86 18.84 -2.04 5.00
CA ARG A 86 20.24 -1.65 4.81
C ARG A 86 20.60 -0.33 5.54
N GLY A 87 20.17 -0.22 6.80
CA GLY A 87 20.41 0.94 7.69
C GLY A 87 19.47 2.13 7.49
N ARG A 88 18.52 2.07 6.54
CA ARG A 88 17.53 3.14 6.30
C ARG A 88 16.20 2.76 6.93
N LYS A 89 15.64 3.66 7.74
CA LYS A 89 14.39 3.45 8.46
C LYS A 89 13.21 4.12 7.75
N ILE A 90 12.04 3.47 7.79
CA ILE A 90 10.80 3.95 7.20
C ILE A 90 9.71 3.89 8.27
N GLY A 91 9.08 5.03 8.57
CA GLY A 91 8.07 5.15 9.62
C GLY A 91 8.59 5.80 10.92
N ALA A 92 7.68 6.09 11.85
CA ALA A 92 7.96 6.71 13.15
C ALA A 92 8.87 7.96 13.07
N GLY A 93 8.59 8.88 12.15
CA GLY A 93 9.36 10.10 11.94
C GLY A 93 10.54 9.96 10.97
N HIS A 94 10.90 8.75 10.56
CA HIS A 94 11.85 8.54 9.48
C HIS A 94 11.17 8.66 8.11
N PHE A 95 11.75 9.50 7.26
CA PHE A 95 11.22 9.81 5.93
C PHE A 95 12.18 9.31 4.84
N VAL A 96 11.66 8.67 3.80
CA VAL A 96 12.49 8.13 2.71
C VAL A 96 12.05 8.59 1.33
N LEU A 97 13.02 8.68 0.43
CA LEU A 97 12.82 9.00 -0.98
C LEU A 97 13.20 7.79 -1.82
N ILE A 98 12.18 7.14 -2.38
CA ILE A 98 12.33 6.05 -3.33
C ILE A 98 12.24 6.67 -4.73
N SER A 99 13.28 6.57 -5.54
CA SER A 99 13.32 7.29 -6.82
C SER A 99 14.03 6.51 -7.91
N GLY A 100 13.64 6.72 -9.15
CA GLY A 100 14.17 5.99 -10.30
C GLY A 100 13.15 5.87 -11.42
N PRO A 101 13.53 5.22 -12.53
CA PRO A 101 12.70 5.20 -13.72
C PRO A 101 11.46 4.31 -13.57
N CYS A 102 10.48 4.56 -14.43
CA CYS A 102 9.28 3.74 -14.50
C CYS A 102 9.60 2.29 -14.88
N SER A 103 10.47 2.12 -15.87
CA SER A 103 10.99 0.84 -16.35
C SER A 103 12.51 0.88 -16.43
N VAL A 104 13.16 -0.26 -16.28
CA VAL A 104 14.59 -0.39 -16.61
C VAL A 104 14.69 -0.58 -18.13
N GLU A 105 15.42 0.30 -18.80
CA GLU A 105 15.46 0.35 -20.28
C GLU A 105 16.81 -0.09 -20.85
N SER A 106 17.91 0.24 -20.18
CA SER A 106 19.27 -0.18 -20.52
C SER A 106 20.20 0.01 -19.33
N GLU A 107 21.40 -0.56 -19.38
CA GLU A 107 22.44 -0.39 -18.36
C GLU A 107 22.85 1.08 -18.21
N GLU A 108 23.17 1.74 -19.33
CA GLU A 108 23.54 3.15 -19.36
C GLU A 108 22.46 4.02 -18.71
N GLN A 109 21.18 3.77 -19.02
CA GLN A 109 20.05 4.50 -18.46
C GLN A 109 19.97 4.32 -16.93
N ILE A 110 19.95 3.07 -16.45
CA ILE A 110 19.71 2.78 -15.03
C ILE A 110 20.92 3.11 -14.13
N VAL A 111 22.15 2.94 -14.63
CA VAL A 111 23.36 3.28 -13.89
C VAL A 111 23.49 4.79 -13.76
N ASN A 112 23.36 5.54 -14.87
CA ASN A 112 23.47 7.00 -14.85
C ASN A 112 22.42 7.64 -13.92
N ILE A 113 21.15 7.21 -14.02
CA ILE A 113 20.10 7.77 -13.15
C ILE A 113 20.35 7.45 -11.68
N ALA A 114 20.86 6.26 -11.36
CA ALA A 114 21.14 5.89 -9.98
C ALA A 114 22.20 6.81 -9.36
N HIS A 115 23.28 7.14 -10.10
CA HIS A 115 24.32 8.06 -9.63
C HIS A 115 23.77 9.47 -9.40
N GLU A 116 22.98 9.99 -10.35
CA GLU A 116 22.35 11.31 -10.22
C GLU A 116 21.40 11.39 -9.03
N LEU A 117 20.57 10.35 -8.84
CA LEU A 117 19.64 10.26 -7.72
C LEU A 117 20.35 10.11 -6.38
N LYS A 118 21.40 9.29 -6.30
CA LYS A 118 22.21 9.15 -5.08
C LYS A 118 22.81 10.50 -4.68
N LYS A 119 23.38 11.24 -5.64
CA LYS A 119 23.93 12.57 -5.42
C LYS A 119 22.86 13.58 -4.97
N ALA A 120 21.66 13.48 -5.52
CA ALA A 120 20.53 14.33 -5.14
C ALA A 120 19.94 13.98 -3.76
N GLY A 121 20.21 12.79 -3.24
CA GLY A 121 19.74 12.34 -1.92
C GLY A 121 18.55 11.39 -1.97
N ALA A 122 18.48 10.52 -2.98
CA ALA A 122 17.58 9.37 -2.93
C ALA A 122 18.01 8.40 -1.81
N SER A 123 17.03 7.82 -1.12
CA SER A 123 17.23 6.79 -0.10
C SER A 123 17.22 5.39 -0.72
N PHE A 124 16.40 5.18 -1.75
CA PHE A 124 16.25 3.91 -2.47
C PHE A 124 16.21 4.16 -3.99
N LEU A 125 16.70 3.18 -4.76
CA LEU A 125 16.56 3.15 -6.20
C LEU A 125 15.34 2.29 -6.58
N ARG A 126 14.40 2.82 -7.35
CA ARG A 126 13.32 2.00 -7.93
C ARG A 126 13.52 1.74 -9.41
N GLY A 127 13.03 0.60 -9.90
CA GLY A 127 13.01 0.29 -11.33
C GLY A 127 12.09 -0.88 -11.65
N GLY A 128 11.21 -0.72 -12.65
CA GLY A 128 10.32 -1.79 -13.09
C GLY A 128 11.02 -2.72 -14.08
N ALA A 129 11.38 -3.93 -13.63
CA ALA A 129 11.91 -4.97 -14.51
C ALA A 129 10.80 -5.63 -15.36
N TYR A 130 9.60 -5.74 -14.80
CA TYR A 130 8.39 -6.27 -15.42
C TYR A 130 7.30 -5.19 -15.44
N LYS A 131 6.52 -5.09 -16.53
CA LYS A 131 5.49 -4.05 -16.67
C LYS A 131 4.09 -4.63 -16.94
N PRO A 132 3.10 -4.37 -16.07
CA PRO A 132 1.70 -4.67 -16.38
C PRO A 132 1.16 -3.64 -17.38
N ARG A 133 1.13 -4.00 -18.66
CA ARG A 133 0.62 -3.11 -19.71
C ARG A 133 -0.76 -3.54 -20.16
N THR A 134 -1.63 -2.55 -20.38
CA THR A 134 -2.97 -2.77 -20.94
C THR A 134 -2.90 -3.25 -22.39
N SER A 135 -1.89 -2.79 -23.15
CA SER A 135 -1.66 -3.22 -24.53
C SER A 135 -0.53 -4.25 -24.58
N PRO A 136 -0.71 -5.40 -25.25
CA PRO A 136 0.33 -6.42 -25.42
C PRO A 136 1.50 -5.93 -26.31
N TYR A 137 1.30 -4.88 -27.11
CA TYR A 137 2.32 -4.31 -28.00
C TYR A 137 3.22 -3.27 -27.32
N SER A 138 2.89 -2.90 -26.08
CA SER A 138 3.74 -2.00 -25.31
C SER A 138 5.00 -2.70 -24.82
N PHE A 139 6.03 -1.93 -24.49
CA PHE A 139 7.21 -2.46 -23.80
C PHE A 139 6.81 -3.17 -22.50
N GLN A 140 7.14 -4.46 -22.41
CA GLN A 140 6.77 -5.36 -21.29
C GLN A 140 7.81 -5.35 -20.15
N GLY A 141 8.93 -4.65 -20.32
CA GLY A 141 10.09 -4.72 -19.45
C GLY A 141 11.12 -5.75 -19.94
N LEU A 142 12.34 -5.66 -19.41
CA LEU A 142 13.45 -6.58 -19.72
C LEU A 142 13.42 -7.86 -18.87
N GLY A 143 12.45 -8.01 -17.97
CA GLY A 143 12.35 -9.17 -17.07
C GLY A 143 13.59 -9.33 -16.20
N LEU A 144 14.13 -10.56 -16.14
CA LEU A 144 15.30 -10.89 -15.31
C LEU A 144 16.55 -10.07 -15.70
N GLU A 145 16.73 -9.76 -16.98
CA GLU A 145 17.84 -8.90 -17.42
C GLU A 145 17.70 -7.49 -16.81
N GLY A 146 16.50 -6.91 -16.85
CA GLY A 146 16.23 -5.62 -16.21
C GLY A 146 16.46 -5.63 -14.70
N LEU A 147 16.19 -6.76 -14.04
CA LEU A 147 16.46 -6.94 -12.63
C LEU A 147 17.97 -6.97 -12.33
N GLU A 148 18.76 -7.66 -13.17
CA GLU A 148 20.23 -7.65 -13.06
C GLU A 148 20.82 -6.26 -13.27
N LEU A 149 20.32 -5.51 -14.25
CA LEU A 149 20.74 -4.13 -14.49
C LEU A 149 20.42 -3.22 -13.30
N LEU A 150 19.23 -3.36 -12.71
CA LEU A 150 18.83 -2.62 -11.51
C LEU A 150 19.74 -2.96 -10.31
N LYS A 151 20.07 -4.24 -10.15
CA LYS A 151 21.00 -4.72 -9.11
C LYS A 151 22.41 -4.20 -9.31
N THR A 152 22.89 -4.08 -10.55
CA THR A 152 24.19 -3.44 -10.86
C THR A 152 24.18 -1.98 -10.45
N ALA A 153 23.18 -1.20 -10.87
CA ALA A 153 23.06 0.21 -10.49
C ALA A 153 22.93 0.42 -8.96
N GLY A 154 22.17 -0.43 -8.28
CA GLY A 154 22.06 -0.41 -6.82
C GLY A 154 23.37 -0.75 -6.10
N ARG A 155 24.18 -1.65 -6.65
CA ARG A 155 25.52 -1.96 -6.13
C ARG A 155 26.49 -0.79 -6.29
N GLU A 156 26.54 -0.18 -7.47
CA GLU A 156 27.45 0.95 -7.73
C GLU A 156 27.20 2.15 -6.84
N THR A 157 25.93 2.40 -6.51
CA THR A 157 25.50 3.58 -5.73
C THR A 157 25.26 3.27 -4.25
N SER A 158 25.36 1.99 -3.88
CA SER A 158 24.94 1.46 -2.57
C SER A 158 23.49 1.81 -2.20
N LEU A 159 22.65 2.11 -3.19
CA LEU A 159 21.21 2.32 -2.99
C LEU A 159 20.52 0.95 -2.89
N PRO A 160 19.72 0.71 -1.84
CA PRO A 160 18.80 -0.42 -1.81
C PRO A 160 17.78 -0.31 -2.93
N ILE A 161 17.42 -1.45 -3.53
CA ILE A 161 16.54 -1.48 -4.71
C ILE A 161 15.10 -1.86 -4.37
N VAL A 162 14.16 -1.21 -5.06
CA VAL A 162 12.72 -1.47 -4.99
C VAL A 162 12.22 -1.85 -6.38
N SER A 163 11.62 -3.03 -6.52
CA SER A 163 11.08 -3.48 -7.82
C SER A 163 9.72 -4.17 -7.65
N GLU A 164 8.88 -4.03 -8.66
CA GLU A 164 7.53 -4.60 -8.68
C GLU A 164 7.53 -6.06 -9.12
N ILE A 165 6.94 -6.92 -8.28
CA ILE A 165 6.71 -8.32 -8.62
C ILE A 165 5.38 -8.47 -9.39
N MET A 166 5.42 -9.18 -10.50
CA MET A 166 4.26 -9.41 -11.36
C MET A 166 3.65 -10.80 -11.22
N SER A 167 4.45 -11.78 -10.81
CA SER A 167 4.07 -13.19 -10.67
C SER A 167 4.89 -13.81 -9.53
N THR A 168 4.30 -14.77 -8.81
CA THR A 168 5.00 -15.54 -7.78
C THR A 168 6.06 -16.48 -8.37
N GLU A 169 6.02 -16.74 -9.68
CA GLU A 169 7.01 -17.57 -10.38
C GLU A 169 8.44 -17.01 -10.30
N VAL A 170 8.59 -15.68 -10.15
CA VAL A 170 9.89 -15.02 -10.03
C VAL A 170 10.23 -14.64 -8.59
N LEU A 171 9.44 -15.13 -7.62
CA LEU A 171 9.58 -14.73 -6.21
C LEU A 171 10.95 -15.06 -5.64
N GLU A 172 11.48 -16.25 -5.91
CA GLU A 172 12.81 -16.67 -5.43
C GLU A 172 13.89 -15.66 -5.84
N ARG A 173 13.88 -15.24 -7.10
CA ARG A 173 14.82 -14.24 -7.59
C ARG A 173 14.64 -12.87 -6.93
N PHE A 174 13.39 -12.44 -6.72
CA PHE A 174 13.10 -11.20 -6.01
C PHE A 174 13.58 -11.25 -4.55
N LEU A 175 13.51 -12.41 -3.89
CA LEU A 175 14.01 -12.58 -2.53
C LEU A 175 15.53 -12.45 -2.43
N GLU A 176 16.25 -12.90 -3.45
CA GLU A 176 17.71 -12.76 -3.53
C GLU A 176 18.14 -11.32 -3.83
N ASP A 177 17.54 -10.69 -4.84
CA ASP A 177 18.11 -9.48 -5.42
C ASP A 177 17.44 -8.17 -4.97
N VAL A 178 16.16 -8.21 -4.57
CA VAL A 178 15.39 -6.99 -4.28
C VAL A 178 15.35 -6.72 -2.79
N ASP A 179 15.57 -5.48 -2.37
CA ASP A 179 15.55 -5.07 -0.95
C ASP A 179 14.12 -4.82 -0.45
N ILE A 180 13.24 -4.26 -1.28
CA ILE A 180 11.81 -4.09 -1.01
C ILE A 180 10.99 -4.56 -2.22
N ILE A 181 10.12 -5.54 -2.01
CA ILE A 181 9.24 -6.05 -3.08
C ILE A 181 8.00 -5.17 -3.16
N GLN A 182 7.78 -4.52 -4.30
CA GLN A 182 6.56 -3.74 -4.55
C GLN A 182 5.45 -4.64 -5.10
N VAL A 183 4.26 -4.53 -4.52
CA VAL A 183 3.01 -5.03 -5.12
C VAL A 183 2.29 -3.83 -5.73
N GLY A 184 2.16 -3.84 -7.06
CA GLY A 184 1.47 -2.78 -7.79
C GLY A 184 -0.04 -2.74 -7.53
N ALA A 185 -0.65 -1.59 -7.80
CA ALA A 185 -2.08 -1.35 -7.54
C ALA A 185 -3.02 -2.38 -8.18
N ARG A 186 -2.64 -2.97 -9.33
CA ARG A 186 -3.43 -3.99 -10.03
C ARG A 186 -3.41 -5.35 -9.31
N ASN A 187 -2.37 -5.61 -8.53
CA ASN A 187 -2.20 -6.83 -7.74
C ASN A 187 -2.54 -6.64 -6.26
N MET A 188 -3.09 -5.48 -5.85
CA MET A 188 -3.42 -5.22 -4.44
C MET A 188 -4.36 -6.29 -3.83
N GLN A 189 -5.23 -6.91 -4.63
CA GLN A 189 -6.12 -8.00 -4.20
C GLN A 189 -5.77 -9.35 -4.85
N ASN A 190 -4.54 -9.51 -5.34
CA ASN A 190 -4.04 -10.82 -5.75
C ASN A 190 -3.69 -11.63 -4.50
N PHE A 191 -4.70 -12.16 -3.81
CA PHE A 191 -4.54 -12.79 -2.50
C PHE A 191 -3.61 -14.01 -2.51
N VAL A 192 -3.49 -14.70 -3.65
CA VAL A 192 -2.51 -15.78 -3.82
C VAL A 192 -1.09 -15.23 -3.68
N MET A 193 -0.78 -14.17 -4.44
CA MET A 193 0.51 -13.48 -4.34
C MET A 193 0.75 -12.90 -2.94
N LEU A 194 -0.25 -12.25 -2.33
CA LEU A 194 -0.10 -11.65 -1.00
C LEU A 194 0.23 -12.70 0.08
N ARG A 195 -0.37 -13.90 0.01
CA ARG A 195 -0.08 -14.97 0.96
C ARG A 195 1.34 -15.49 0.78
N GLU A 196 1.78 -15.71 -0.46
CA GLU A 196 3.15 -16.13 -0.74
C GLU A 196 4.17 -15.10 -0.25
N LEU A 197 3.94 -13.81 -0.49
CA LEU A 197 4.77 -12.73 0.05
C LEU A 197 4.74 -12.68 1.60
N GLY A 198 3.59 -12.99 2.18
CA GLY A 198 3.36 -13.08 3.62
C GLY A 198 4.14 -14.20 4.33
N ARG A 199 4.52 -15.26 3.59
CA ARG A 199 5.36 -16.37 4.08
C ARG A 199 6.86 -16.05 4.06
N THR A 200 7.24 -14.94 3.42
CA THR A 200 8.62 -14.47 3.38
C THR A 200 8.90 -13.52 4.56
N LYS A 201 10.12 -12.96 4.61
CA LYS A 201 10.47 -11.88 5.57
C LYS A 201 10.89 -10.59 4.89
N LYS A 202 10.79 -10.52 3.55
CA LYS A 202 11.19 -9.36 2.78
C LYS A 202 10.17 -8.22 3.00
N PRO A 203 10.60 -6.96 3.15
CA PRO A 203 9.68 -5.84 3.20
C PRO A 203 8.83 -5.74 1.94
N ILE A 204 7.53 -5.52 2.12
CA ILE A 204 6.54 -5.43 1.04
C ILE A 204 5.99 -4.00 0.96
N LEU A 205 6.16 -3.35 -0.18
CA LEU A 205 5.53 -2.07 -0.49
C LEU A 205 4.21 -2.33 -1.23
N LEU A 206 3.09 -2.18 -0.52
CA LEU A 206 1.76 -2.47 -1.02
C LEU A 206 1.07 -1.19 -1.52
N LYS A 207 0.97 -1.04 -2.84
CA LYS A 207 0.22 0.07 -3.44
C LYS A 207 -1.28 -0.10 -3.29
N ARG A 208 -1.99 0.98 -2.94
CA ARG A 208 -3.45 1.01 -2.93
C ARG A 208 -4.01 0.71 -4.33
N GLY A 209 -5.05 -0.10 -4.38
CA GLY A 209 -5.77 -0.46 -5.60
C GLY A 209 -6.53 0.73 -6.16
N LEU A 210 -6.77 0.71 -7.48
CA LEU A 210 -7.34 1.84 -8.21
C LEU A 210 -8.70 2.31 -7.68
N SER A 211 -9.50 1.41 -7.10
CA SER A 211 -10.82 1.74 -6.55
C SER A 211 -10.98 1.22 -5.12
N ALA A 212 -9.87 0.90 -4.45
CA ALA A 212 -9.91 0.30 -3.12
C ALA A 212 -10.25 1.34 -2.06
N THR A 213 -11.15 0.99 -1.16
CA THR A 213 -11.36 1.69 0.11
C THR A 213 -10.14 1.51 1.03
N LEU A 214 -10.06 2.31 2.10
CA LEU A 214 -9.00 2.16 3.10
C LEU A 214 -9.10 0.80 3.83
N GLU A 215 -10.31 0.33 4.10
CA GLU A 215 -10.56 -0.97 4.72
C GLU A 215 -10.05 -2.11 3.82
N GLU A 216 -10.41 -2.12 2.53
CA GLU A 216 -9.93 -3.15 1.60
C GLU A 216 -8.42 -3.16 1.48
N TRP A 217 -7.80 -1.98 1.49
CA TRP A 217 -6.35 -1.85 1.43
C TRP A 217 -5.65 -2.37 2.70
N LEU A 218 -6.18 -2.04 3.88
CA LEU A 218 -5.67 -2.56 5.16
C LEU A 218 -5.93 -4.06 5.30
N MET A 219 -7.03 -4.58 4.75
CA MET A 219 -7.28 -6.02 4.67
C MET A 219 -6.28 -6.72 3.74
N SER A 220 -5.88 -6.11 2.62
CA SER A 220 -4.79 -6.65 1.81
C SER A 220 -3.44 -6.68 2.56
N ALA A 221 -3.15 -5.68 3.39
CA ALA A 221 -2.00 -5.74 4.30
C ALA A 221 -2.16 -6.87 5.34
N GLU A 222 -3.35 -7.04 5.89
CA GLU A 222 -3.69 -8.12 6.83
C GLU A 222 -3.45 -9.52 6.21
N TYR A 223 -3.69 -9.70 4.91
CA TYR A 223 -3.38 -10.95 4.20
C TYR A 223 -1.87 -11.28 4.25
N ILE A 224 -1.00 -10.29 4.06
CA ILE A 224 0.46 -10.48 4.17
C ILE A 224 0.85 -10.77 5.62
N MET A 225 0.33 -9.98 6.57
CA MET A 225 0.68 -10.07 7.99
C MET A 225 0.14 -11.34 8.67
N SER A 226 -0.97 -11.88 8.19
CA SER A 226 -1.59 -13.09 8.75
C SER A 226 -0.78 -14.34 8.45
N GLU A 227 -0.04 -14.38 7.34
CA GLU A 227 0.92 -15.45 7.01
C GLU A 227 2.28 -15.29 7.73
N GLY A 228 2.52 -14.16 8.41
CA GLY A 228 3.65 -13.98 9.32
C GLY A 228 4.69 -12.93 8.91
N ASN A 229 4.48 -12.16 7.83
CA ASN A 229 5.34 -11.05 7.45
C ASN A 229 4.74 -9.71 7.89
N GLU A 230 5.30 -9.11 8.95
CA GLU A 230 4.83 -7.83 9.48
C GLU A 230 5.50 -6.61 8.82
N ASN A 231 6.41 -6.82 7.87
CA ASN A 231 7.18 -5.76 7.21
C ASN A 231 6.40 -5.18 6.00
N VAL A 232 5.28 -4.53 6.25
CA VAL A 232 4.43 -3.93 5.21
C VAL A 232 4.54 -2.39 5.21
N ILE A 233 4.80 -1.81 4.04
CA ILE A 233 4.77 -0.38 3.76
C ILE A 233 3.56 -0.09 2.87
N LEU A 234 2.68 0.80 3.29
CA LEU A 234 1.54 1.23 2.50
C LEU A 234 1.97 2.34 1.54
N CYS A 235 1.59 2.28 0.28
CA CYS A 235 1.75 3.36 -0.70
C CYS A 235 0.42 3.86 -1.29
N GLU A 236 0.01 5.08 -0.92
CA GLU A 236 -1.12 5.78 -1.55
C GLU A 236 -0.68 6.27 -2.93
N ARG A 237 -1.53 6.09 -3.96
CA ARG A 237 -1.15 6.30 -5.37
C ARG A 237 -2.27 6.81 -6.26
N GLY A 238 -3.31 7.36 -5.63
CA GLY A 238 -4.53 7.85 -6.24
C GLY A 238 -5.56 6.76 -6.54
N ILE A 239 -6.82 7.17 -6.42
CA ILE A 239 -8.00 6.38 -6.74
C ILE A 239 -8.68 6.88 -8.01
N ARG A 240 -9.43 6.00 -8.66
CA ARG A 240 -10.28 6.32 -9.80
C ARG A 240 -11.52 7.05 -9.30
N THR A 241 -11.81 8.17 -9.92
CA THR A 241 -13.03 8.96 -9.70
C THR A 241 -13.66 9.30 -11.05
N PHE A 242 -14.64 10.20 -11.06
CA PHE A 242 -15.19 10.77 -12.30
C PHE A 242 -14.28 11.84 -12.91
N GLU A 243 -13.27 12.35 -12.19
CA GLU A 243 -12.36 13.39 -12.67
C GLU A 243 -11.46 12.82 -13.78
N THR A 244 -11.24 13.61 -14.83
CA THR A 244 -10.52 13.20 -16.04
C THR A 244 -9.23 13.97 -16.28
N TYR A 245 -9.00 15.09 -15.58
CA TYR A 245 -7.81 15.92 -15.75
C TYR A 245 -6.53 15.22 -15.29
N THR A 246 -6.59 14.50 -14.17
CA THR A 246 -5.49 13.68 -13.66
C THR A 246 -5.74 12.20 -13.96
N ARG A 247 -4.66 11.42 -14.02
CA ARG A 247 -4.73 9.96 -14.25
C ARG A 247 -5.51 9.26 -13.14
N ASN A 248 -5.34 9.71 -11.90
CA ASN A 248 -6.11 9.32 -10.72
C ASN A 248 -6.35 10.57 -9.87
N THR A 249 -7.27 10.51 -8.92
CA THR A 249 -7.37 11.52 -7.86
C THR A 249 -6.49 11.08 -6.71
N LEU A 250 -5.38 11.79 -6.45
CA LEU A 250 -4.50 11.49 -5.33
C LEU A 250 -5.20 11.79 -4.00
N ASP A 251 -5.49 10.75 -3.23
CA ASP A 251 -6.21 10.86 -1.96
C ASP A 251 -5.23 11.14 -0.80
N LEU A 252 -4.80 12.40 -0.67
CA LEU A 252 -3.92 12.80 0.43
C LEU A 252 -4.58 12.65 1.81
N SER A 253 -5.92 12.56 1.88
CA SER A 253 -6.64 12.31 3.13
C SER A 253 -6.41 10.89 3.67
N ALA A 254 -6.05 9.96 2.79
CA ALA A 254 -5.68 8.60 3.18
C ALA A 254 -4.46 8.59 4.11
N VAL A 255 -3.53 9.53 3.99
CA VAL A 255 -2.32 9.57 4.82
C VAL A 255 -2.65 9.73 6.31
N PRO A 256 -3.32 10.82 6.76
CA PRO A 256 -3.68 10.97 8.17
C PRO A 256 -4.71 9.93 8.63
N ALA A 257 -5.60 9.46 7.74
CA ALA A 257 -6.54 8.40 8.07
C ALA A 257 -5.83 7.08 8.41
N ILE A 258 -4.89 6.63 7.56
CA ILE A 258 -4.08 5.44 7.81
C ILE A 258 -3.22 5.62 9.05
N LYS A 259 -2.64 6.81 9.28
CA LYS A 259 -1.91 7.09 10.53
C LYS A 259 -2.78 6.90 11.77
N ARG A 260 -4.08 7.18 11.71
CA ARG A 260 -5.02 6.96 12.82
C ARG A 260 -5.44 5.49 12.95
N LEU A 261 -5.70 4.82 11.83
CA LEU A 261 -6.24 3.45 11.77
C LEU A 261 -5.17 2.37 11.95
N SER A 262 -3.94 2.63 11.50
CA SER A 262 -2.85 1.68 11.38
C SER A 262 -1.54 2.22 11.95
N HIS A 263 -0.70 1.30 12.41
CA HIS A 263 0.68 1.56 12.83
C HIS A 263 1.69 1.37 11.68
N LEU A 264 1.26 0.91 10.51
CA LEU A 264 2.15 0.69 9.37
C LEU A 264 2.64 2.01 8.77
N PRO A 265 3.89 2.06 8.26
CA PRO A 265 4.36 3.22 7.53
C PRO A 265 3.55 3.43 6.24
N ILE A 266 3.28 4.69 5.91
CA ILE A 266 2.57 5.09 4.69
C ILE A 266 3.37 6.10 3.88
N ILE A 267 3.64 5.77 2.63
CA ILE A 267 4.29 6.63 1.64
C ILE A 267 3.30 7.06 0.56
N VAL A 268 3.69 8.03 -0.28
CA VAL A 268 2.86 8.53 -1.38
C VAL A 268 3.59 8.45 -2.73
N ASP A 269 2.86 8.04 -3.77
CA ASP A 269 3.26 8.06 -5.17
C ASP A 269 2.61 9.24 -5.91
N PRO A 270 3.25 10.43 -5.93
CA PRO A 270 2.71 11.61 -6.60
C PRO A 270 2.76 11.49 -8.14
N SER A 271 3.69 10.69 -8.67
CA SER A 271 3.89 10.48 -10.11
C SER A 271 2.70 9.75 -10.73
N HIS A 272 2.36 8.57 -10.22
CA HIS A 272 1.19 7.84 -10.69
C HIS A 272 -0.13 8.36 -10.13
N GLY A 273 -0.08 9.02 -8.97
CA GLY A 273 -1.23 9.68 -8.35
C GLY A 273 -1.86 10.71 -9.27
N THR A 274 -1.05 11.50 -9.96
CA THR A 274 -1.53 12.55 -10.86
C THR A 274 -1.36 12.21 -12.34
N GLY A 275 -0.29 11.49 -12.68
CA GLY A 275 0.10 11.22 -14.07
C GLY A 275 0.73 12.42 -14.79
N LYS A 276 1.15 13.47 -14.07
CA LYS A 276 1.69 14.69 -14.67
C LYS A 276 2.91 15.20 -13.91
N SER A 277 4.04 15.38 -14.60
CA SER A 277 5.32 15.77 -14.00
C SER A 277 5.24 17.07 -13.19
N TRP A 278 4.56 18.10 -13.72
CA TRP A 278 4.42 19.40 -13.03
C TRP A 278 3.64 19.33 -11.71
N MET A 279 2.79 18.30 -11.52
CA MET A 279 2.06 18.10 -10.28
C MET A 279 2.86 17.30 -9.24
N VAL A 280 3.97 16.66 -9.63
CA VAL A 280 4.77 15.83 -8.72
C VAL A 280 5.29 16.66 -7.56
N LEU A 281 5.83 17.85 -7.81
CA LEU A 281 6.35 18.74 -6.76
C LEU A 281 5.26 19.18 -5.76
N PRO A 282 4.15 19.83 -6.16
CA PRO A 282 3.14 20.27 -5.19
C PRO A 282 2.50 19.10 -4.44
N MET A 283 2.28 17.94 -5.10
CA MET A 283 1.73 16.77 -4.42
C MET A 283 2.73 16.12 -3.46
N SER A 284 4.03 16.15 -3.77
CA SER A 284 5.08 15.70 -2.85
C SER A 284 5.09 16.54 -1.58
N LYS A 285 4.99 17.87 -1.71
CA LYS A 285 4.89 18.80 -0.56
C LYS A 285 3.64 18.49 0.28
N GLY A 286 2.49 18.34 -0.39
CA GLY A 286 1.24 17.96 0.27
C GLY A 286 1.35 16.65 1.03
N ALA A 287 2.00 15.63 0.45
CA ALA A 287 2.22 14.34 1.11
C ALA A 287 3.09 14.44 2.37
N VAL A 288 4.16 15.25 2.35
CA VAL A 288 5.01 15.49 3.54
C VAL A 288 4.17 16.11 4.66
N VAL A 289 3.45 17.19 4.36
CA VAL A 289 2.62 17.92 5.34
C VAL A 289 1.45 17.07 5.84
N SER A 290 0.86 16.23 4.99
CA SER A 290 -0.18 15.27 5.40
C SER A 290 0.36 14.15 6.31
N GLY A 291 1.68 14.04 6.48
CA GLY A 291 2.31 13.11 7.40
C GLY A 291 2.79 11.79 6.79
N ALA A 292 3.12 11.77 5.50
CA ALA A 292 3.68 10.59 4.84
C ALA A 292 5.10 10.30 5.33
N ASP A 293 5.45 9.01 5.42
CA ASP A 293 6.77 8.50 5.83
C ASP A 293 7.74 8.37 4.65
N GLY A 294 7.35 8.83 3.48
CA GLY A 294 8.20 8.85 2.30
C GLY A 294 7.43 9.10 1.02
N LEU A 295 8.20 9.14 -0.06
CA LEU A 295 7.69 9.30 -1.42
C LEU A 295 8.30 8.25 -2.34
N ILE A 296 7.53 7.83 -3.34
CA ILE A 296 8.03 7.08 -4.48
C ILE A 296 7.83 7.90 -5.76
N ILE A 297 8.92 8.37 -6.36
CA ILE A 297 8.91 9.35 -7.46
C ILE A 297 9.54 8.75 -8.72
N GLU A 298 8.90 8.96 -9.86
CA GLU A 298 9.47 8.58 -11.16
C GLU A 298 10.42 9.65 -11.68
N VAL A 299 11.63 9.22 -12.03
CA VAL A 299 12.68 10.07 -12.60
C VAL A 299 13.30 9.35 -13.79
N HIS A 300 13.40 10.03 -14.92
CA HIS A 300 13.97 9.48 -16.15
C HIS A 300 15.00 10.45 -16.74
N ASN A 301 16.10 9.94 -17.29
CA ASN A 301 17.17 10.77 -17.86
C ASN A 301 16.67 11.60 -19.05
N ASN A 302 15.73 11.05 -19.82
CA ASN A 302 15.07 11.72 -20.94
C ASN A 302 13.59 11.34 -21.01
N PRO A 303 12.69 12.00 -20.24
CA PRO A 303 11.28 11.60 -20.16
C PRO A 303 10.55 11.56 -21.52
N ARG A 304 10.96 12.40 -22.49
CA ARG A 304 10.37 12.44 -23.84
C ARG A 304 10.58 11.15 -24.64
N CYS A 305 11.65 10.41 -24.34
CA CYS A 305 12.01 9.18 -25.04
C CYS A 305 11.77 7.91 -24.20
N ALA A 306 11.18 8.04 -23.01
CA ALA A 306 10.93 6.89 -22.13
C ALA A 306 9.99 5.86 -22.78
N LEU A 307 10.31 4.59 -22.64
CA LEU A 307 9.50 3.46 -23.14
C LEU A 307 8.19 3.27 -22.35
N SER A 308 8.08 3.95 -21.22
CA SER A 308 6.88 4.01 -20.40
C SER A 308 6.84 5.28 -19.58
N ASP A 309 5.64 5.86 -19.42
CA ASP A 309 5.34 6.81 -18.33
C ASP A 309 6.21 8.08 -18.32
N GLY A 310 6.60 8.54 -19.52
CA GLY A 310 7.35 9.79 -19.70
C GLY A 310 6.62 11.05 -19.22
N GLU A 311 5.28 11.10 -19.31
CA GLU A 311 4.49 12.30 -18.94
C GLU A 311 4.60 12.68 -17.46
N GLN A 312 4.71 11.69 -16.57
CA GLN A 312 4.84 11.92 -15.13
C GLN A 312 6.28 11.89 -14.60
N SER A 313 7.24 11.47 -15.42
CA SER A 313 8.63 11.31 -15.00
C SER A 313 9.30 12.68 -14.92
N LEU A 314 9.94 12.95 -13.78
CA LEU A 314 10.80 14.12 -13.62
C LEU A 314 12.13 13.92 -14.35
N THR A 315 12.80 15.03 -14.69
CA THR A 315 14.22 14.98 -15.03
C THR A 315 15.07 14.88 -13.74
N PRO A 316 16.34 14.43 -13.82
CA PRO A 316 17.24 14.44 -12.66
C PRO A 316 17.42 15.84 -12.06
N ALA A 317 17.41 16.88 -12.89
CA ALA A 317 17.52 18.27 -12.44
C ALA A 317 16.27 18.71 -11.67
N ASP A 318 15.06 18.41 -12.19
CA ASP A 318 13.81 18.70 -11.48
C ASP A 318 13.75 17.92 -10.16
N TYR A 319 14.20 16.67 -10.17
CA TYR A 319 14.33 15.87 -8.96
C TYR A 319 15.30 16.51 -7.96
N ALA A 320 16.49 16.92 -8.35
CA ALA A 320 17.43 17.56 -7.44
C ALA A 320 16.87 18.87 -6.86
N SER A 321 16.07 19.60 -7.64
CA SER A 321 15.50 20.89 -7.22
C SER A 321 14.43 20.77 -6.11
N LEU A 322 13.72 19.64 -6.01
CA LEU A 322 12.69 19.44 -4.99
C LEU A 322 13.24 19.06 -3.61
N ILE A 323 14.44 18.47 -3.56
CA ILE A 323 15.01 17.93 -2.32
C ILE A 323 15.18 18.98 -1.22
N PRO A 324 15.72 20.19 -1.49
CA PRO A 324 15.83 21.23 -0.46
C PRO A 324 14.48 21.65 0.10
N GLU A 325 13.44 21.68 -0.73
CA GLU A 325 12.08 22.05 -0.29
C GLU A 325 11.46 20.95 0.58
N LEU A 326 11.61 19.68 0.18
CA LEU A 326 11.13 18.55 0.98
C LEU A 326 11.87 18.45 2.31
N ARG A 327 13.19 18.73 2.35
CA ARG A 327 13.96 18.77 3.60
C ARG A 327 13.40 19.78 4.59
N LYS A 328 13.15 21.01 4.13
CA LYS A 328 12.57 22.07 4.96
C LYS A 328 11.20 21.67 5.51
N LEU A 329 10.34 21.12 4.66
CA LEU A 329 9.02 20.66 5.10
C LEU A 329 9.10 19.49 6.07
N ALA A 330 9.96 18.51 5.80
CA ALA A 330 10.17 17.39 6.70
C ALA A 330 10.66 17.85 8.07
N GLU A 331 11.60 18.81 8.11
CA GLU A 331 12.10 19.41 9.36
C GLU A 331 10.97 20.12 10.14
N ILE A 332 10.14 20.91 9.47
CA ILE A 332 8.96 21.57 10.07
C ILE A 332 8.00 20.53 10.68
N GLU A 333 7.79 19.42 10.00
CA GLU A 333 6.94 18.30 10.46
C GLU A 333 7.64 17.36 11.45
N GLY A 334 8.85 17.69 11.92
CA GLY A 334 9.61 16.89 12.87
C GLY A 334 10.10 15.54 12.33
N ARG A 335 10.30 15.44 11.01
CA ARG A 335 10.70 14.22 10.29
C ARG A 335 12.16 14.28 9.85
N ASN A 336 12.82 13.12 9.86
CA ASN A 336 14.21 12.96 9.47
C ASN A 336 14.34 12.22 8.14
N ILE A 337 14.80 12.91 7.09
CA ILE A 337 15.06 12.29 5.78
C ILE A 337 16.31 11.40 5.85
N GLN A 338 16.14 10.13 5.46
CA GLN A 338 17.23 9.14 5.38
C GLN A 338 17.92 9.20 4.01
N PHE A 339 19.25 9.05 3.95
CA PHE A 339 20.05 9.06 2.70
C PHE A 339 20.89 7.77 2.54
#